data_AF-A0A2T3ME19-F1
#
_entry.id   AF-A0A2T3ME19-F1
#
_cell.length_a   1.000
_cell.length_b   1.000
_cell.length_c   1.000
_cell.angle_alpha   90.00
_cell.angle_beta   90.00
_cell.angle_gamma   90.00
#
_symmetry.space_group_name_H-M   'P 1'
#
loop_
_entity.id
_entity.type
_entity.pdbx_description
1 polymer ?
#
loop_
_entity_poly.entity_id
_entity_poly.type
_entity_poly.pdbx_seq_one_letter_code
_entity_poly.pdbx_strand_id
1 'polypeptide(L)'
;MCNVCGCSDSRVEGVAHHGDHHHDHHSHDHHSHDHHEHHDHSHAHHHVQQASNEQPVVIHHHYYHQGDVHHHVHYTLPATSHQDHSYSHHDHHEHSHHDHHSHDHHQPETMAKGDLHYGKGEAEVHVAGVSQRQLLTLEMDILGNNNKLAEHNREHFEANKQLVLNLVSSPGSGKTTLLTETLIQLKQQFPCAVIEGDQQTSNDADRIRATEVPAIQVNTGKGCHLDAQMVHDAYHQLAMNEPGFLFIENVGNLVCPASFDLGEACKVAILSVTEGEDKPLKYPNMFAAADLMLINKVDLLPYVDINIEDCIASARKVNPTIQVIKLSAKTGEGMDAWLNWLTEQLQQRM
;
A
#
# COMPACT_ATOMS: atom_id res chain seq x y z
N MET A 1 2.39 -2.65 11.66
CA MET A 1 3.61 -2.58 10.80
C MET A 1 3.15 -2.61 9.37
N CYS A 2 3.66 -1.73 8.50
CA CYS A 2 3.37 -1.83 7.07
C CYS A 2 4.28 -2.92 6.48
N ASN A 3 3.70 -4.06 6.12
CA ASN A 3 4.45 -5.19 5.55
C ASN A 3 5.03 -4.86 4.16
N VAL A 4 4.55 -3.79 3.52
CA VAL A 4 4.97 -3.35 2.19
C VAL A 4 6.33 -2.64 2.22
N CYS A 5 6.62 -1.84 3.26
CA CYS A 5 7.90 -1.11 3.37
C CYS A 5 8.83 -1.60 4.47
N GLY A 6 8.35 -2.43 5.40
CA GLY A 6 9.17 -2.98 6.49
C GLY A 6 9.72 -1.93 7.48
N CYS A 7 9.14 -0.73 7.55
CA CYS A 7 9.59 0.30 8.50
C CYS A 7 9.42 -0.19 9.95
N SER A 8 10.55 -0.48 10.61
CA SER A 8 10.67 -0.94 12.01
C SER A 8 11.35 0.11 12.89
N ASP A 9 11.45 -0.17 14.19
CA ASP A 9 11.71 0.85 15.21
C ASP A 9 13.15 1.44 15.21
N SER A 10 13.33 2.64 14.65
CA SER A 10 14.48 3.53 14.95
C SER A 10 14.05 4.76 15.76
N ARG A 11 14.66 4.98 16.93
CA ARG A 11 14.54 6.25 17.67
C ARG A 11 15.44 7.29 17.02
N VAL A 12 14.93 8.49 16.79
CA VAL A 12 15.79 9.64 16.52
C VAL A 12 16.52 9.96 17.82
N GLU A 13 17.85 9.83 17.82
CA GLU A 13 18.67 10.22 18.97
C GLU A 13 18.55 11.73 19.19
N GLY A 14 17.84 12.11 20.25
CA GLY A 14 17.64 13.51 20.63
C GLY A 14 16.91 13.72 21.96
N VAL A 15 16.37 12.67 22.59
CA VAL A 15 15.72 12.76 23.91
C VAL A 15 16.39 11.77 24.86
N ALA A 16 17.22 12.30 25.75
CA ALA A 16 17.94 11.53 26.76
C ALA A 16 16.98 11.07 27.86
N HIS A 17 16.82 9.75 28.03
CA HIS A 17 16.32 9.18 29.28
C HIS A 17 17.12 7.92 29.64
N HIS A 18 17.78 7.99 30.79
CA HIS A 18 18.50 6.92 31.46
C HIS A 18 17.56 5.80 31.92
N GLY A 19 18.00 4.55 31.80
CA GLY A 19 17.37 3.39 32.43
C GLY A 19 18.13 2.10 32.13
N ASP A 20 19.08 1.77 33.00
CA ASP A 20 19.76 0.46 33.08
C ASP A 20 18.77 -0.67 33.36
N HIS A 21 18.88 -1.81 32.67
CA HIS A 21 18.51 -3.11 33.24
C HIS A 21 19.37 -4.26 32.68
N HIS A 22 19.88 -5.05 33.63
CA HIS A 22 20.79 -6.18 33.52
C HIS A 22 20.03 -7.52 33.70
N HIS A 23 20.73 -8.62 33.38
CA HIS A 23 20.54 -10.04 33.77
C HIS A 23 19.81 -10.94 32.76
N ASP A 24 20.12 -12.23 32.61
CA ASP A 24 21.33 -13.04 32.79
C ASP A 24 21.01 -14.37 32.09
N HIS A 25 22.00 -14.98 31.44
CA HIS A 25 21.88 -16.28 30.76
C HIS A 25 22.10 -17.43 31.74
N HIS A 26 21.27 -18.47 31.65
CA HIS A 26 21.62 -19.80 32.16
C HIS A 26 21.56 -20.85 31.04
N SER A 27 22.73 -21.45 30.82
CA SER A 27 23.00 -22.62 30.00
C SER A 27 22.86 -23.89 30.82
N HIS A 28 22.48 -24.99 30.18
CA HIS A 28 22.87 -26.34 30.62
C HIS A 28 23.07 -27.27 29.42
N ASP A 29 24.32 -27.71 29.29
CA ASP A 29 24.77 -28.90 28.56
C ASP A 29 24.32 -30.19 29.27
N HIS A 30 24.20 -31.30 28.54
CA HIS A 30 25.04 -32.50 28.73
C HIS A 30 24.58 -33.76 27.93
N HIS A 31 25.55 -34.30 27.18
CA HIS A 31 25.98 -35.71 27.05
C HIS A 31 25.27 -36.79 26.17
N SER A 32 26.01 -37.12 25.11
CA SER A 32 26.35 -38.36 24.38
C SER A 32 26.27 -39.77 25.03
N HIS A 33 25.93 -40.78 24.20
CA HIS A 33 26.62 -42.07 23.85
C HIS A 33 25.59 -43.11 23.35
N ASP A 34 25.62 -43.63 22.11
CA ASP A 34 26.46 -44.63 21.41
C ASP A 34 25.82 -46.03 21.25
N HIS A 35 25.74 -46.43 19.96
CA HIS A 35 25.72 -47.75 19.30
C HIS A 35 24.76 -48.90 19.70
N HIS A 36 24.03 -49.44 18.71
CA HIS A 36 24.21 -50.82 18.23
C HIS A 36 23.51 -51.08 16.88
N GLU A 37 24.20 -51.80 16.00
CA GLU A 37 23.79 -52.26 14.66
C GLU A 37 22.67 -53.31 14.71
N HIS A 38 21.75 -53.29 13.74
CA HIS A 38 21.21 -54.49 13.11
C HIS A 38 20.70 -54.15 11.70
N HIS A 39 21.30 -54.77 10.70
CA HIS A 39 20.82 -54.79 9.31
C HIS A 39 19.68 -55.79 9.17
N ASP A 40 18.57 -55.38 8.54
CA ASP A 40 17.72 -56.31 7.80
C ASP A 40 17.16 -55.61 6.55
N HIS A 41 17.36 -56.23 5.40
CA HIS A 41 16.96 -55.71 4.09
C HIS A 41 15.63 -56.33 3.67
N SER A 42 14.59 -55.51 3.52
CA SER A 42 13.36 -55.90 2.81
C SER A 42 13.00 -54.85 1.77
N HIS A 43 13.07 -55.23 0.49
CA HIS A 43 12.58 -54.45 -0.63
C HIS A 43 11.05 -54.52 -0.70
N ALA A 44 10.40 -53.36 -0.71
CA ALA A 44 9.00 -53.21 -1.08
C ALA A 44 8.86 -52.10 -2.13
N HIS A 45 8.36 -52.48 -3.30
CA HIS A 45 7.89 -51.55 -4.32
C HIS A 45 6.52 -51.00 -3.91
N HIS A 46 6.35 -49.68 -3.90
CA HIS A 46 5.02 -49.08 -3.78
C HIS A 46 4.87 -47.93 -4.78
N HIS A 47 3.94 -48.14 -5.72
CA HIS A 47 3.32 -47.08 -6.49
C HIS A 47 2.35 -46.32 -5.58
N VAL A 48 2.45 -45.00 -5.52
CA VAL A 48 1.40 -44.16 -4.91
C VAL A 48 0.87 -43.19 -5.95
N GLN A 49 -0.43 -43.32 -6.20
CA GLN A 49 -1.25 -42.45 -7.03
C GLN A 49 -1.24 -41.02 -6.48
N GLN A 50 -1.04 -40.06 -7.38
CA GLN A 50 -1.36 -38.66 -7.16
C GLN A 50 -2.87 -38.50 -6.94
N ALA A 51 -3.24 -37.91 -5.81
CA ALA A 51 -4.51 -37.23 -5.63
C ALA A 51 -4.24 -35.91 -4.88
N SER A 52 -3.70 -34.93 -5.59
CA SER A 52 -3.68 -33.53 -5.16
C SER A 52 -5.07 -32.94 -5.44
N ASN A 53 -5.93 -32.91 -4.42
CA ASN A 53 -7.15 -32.11 -4.46
C ASN A 53 -6.93 -30.84 -3.63
N GLU A 54 -5.93 -30.05 -4.03
CA GLU A 54 -5.81 -28.65 -3.62
C GLU A 54 -6.29 -27.82 -4.81
N GLN A 55 -7.49 -27.25 -4.70
CA GLN A 55 -7.92 -26.25 -5.66
C GLN A 55 -7.17 -24.95 -5.34
N PRO A 56 -6.46 -24.36 -6.33
CA PRO A 56 -5.78 -23.09 -6.13
C PRO A 56 -6.83 -21.98 -5.91
N VAL A 57 -6.61 -21.18 -4.87
CA VAL A 57 -7.34 -19.92 -4.67
C VAL A 57 -6.69 -18.89 -5.60
N VAL A 58 -7.40 -18.52 -6.66
CA VAL A 58 -6.92 -17.49 -7.59
C VAL A 58 -7.42 -16.13 -7.08
N ILE A 59 -6.51 -15.29 -6.60
CA ILE A 59 -6.80 -13.92 -6.19
C ILE A 59 -6.64 -13.02 -7.41
N HIS A 60 -7.74 -12.44 -7.90
CA HIS A 60 -7.72 -11.43 -8.95
C HIS A 60 -7.92 -10.04 -8.34
N HIS A 61 -6.91 -9.18 -8.49
CA HIS A 61 -7.03 -7.75 -8.21
C HIS A 61 -7.81 -7.10 -9.37
N HIS A 62 -9.04 -6.66 -9.10
CA HIS A 62 -9.85 -5.93 -10.08
C HIS A 62 -9.90 -4.45 -9.70
N TYR A 63 -9.23 -3.63 -10.50
CA TYR A 63 -9.35 -2.17 -10.46
C TYR A 63 -10.60 -1.77 -11.27
N TYR A 64 -11.66 -1.30 -10.60
CA TYR A 64 -12.83 -0.76 -11.29
C TYR A 64 -12.77 0.78 -11.33
N HIS A 65 -13.23 1.35 -12.44
CA HIS A 65 -13.10 2.77 -12.84
C HIS A 65 -13.92 3.79 -12.02
N GLN A 66 -14.11 3.58 -10.71
CA GLN A 66 -14.83 4.52 -9.83
C GLN A 66 -14.14 4.77 -8.48
N GLY A 67 -12.86 4.45 -8.33
CA GLY A 67 -12.12 4.64 -7.07
C GLY A 67 -12.39 3.56 -6.01
N ASP A 68 -13.27 2.60 -6.30
CA ASP A 68 -13.54 1.47 -5.41
C ASP A 68 -12.57 0.29 -5.64
N VAL A 69 -11.91 -0.15 -4.57
CA VAL A 69 -11.14 -1.42 -4.53
C VAL A 69 -12.04 -2.53 -3.96
N HIS A 70 -12.88 -3.13 -4.80
CA HIS A 70 -13.70 -4.29 -4.39
C HIS A 70 -12.89 -5.59 -4.44
N HIS A 71 -12.65 -6.19 -3.28
CA HIS A 71 -12.10 -7.55 -3.17
C HIS A 71 -13.22 -8.58 -3.30
N HIS A 72 -13.44 -9.14 -4.50
CA HIS A 72 -14.41 -10.23 -4.67
C HIS A 72 -13.78 -11.60 -4.37
N VAL A 73 -14.21 -12.23 -3.28
CA VAL A 73 -13.84 -13.61 -2.90
C VAL A 73 -15.01 -14.54 -3.21
N HIS A 74 -14.85 -15.48 -4.15
CA HIS A 74 -15.81 -16.55 -4.38
C HIS A 74 -15.52 -17.74 -3.48
N TYR A 75 -16.49 -18.14 -2.64
CA TYR A 75 -16.46 -19.39 -1.89
C TYR A 75 -17.27 -20.47 -2.60
N THR A 76 -16.67 -21.62 -2.88
CA THR A 76 -17.41 -22.87 -3.10
C THR A 76 -17.15 -23.79 -1.92
N LEU A 77 -18.16 -23.93 -1.05
CA LEU A 77 -18.18 -24.92 0.02
C LEU A 77 -18.71 -26.25 -0.56
N PRO A 78 -18.03 -27.40 -0.38
CA PRO A 78 -18.61 -28.69 -0.73
C PRO A 78 -19.74 -29.05 0.24
N ALA A 79 -20.85 -29.55 -0.30
CA ALA A 79 -21.99 -30.02 0.48
C ALA A 79 -21.61 -31.25 1.34
N THR A 80 -21.98 -31.20 2.62
CA THR A 80 -21.89 -32.34 3.55
C THR A 80 -22.98 -33.37 3.23
N SER A 81 -22.60 -34.59 2.83
CA SER A 81 -23.49 -35.75 2.83
C SER A 81 -23.19 -36.66 4.02
N HIS A 82 -24.21 -36.90 4.83
CA HIS A 82 -24.27 -37.99 5.80
C HIS A 82 -24.50 -39.33 5.08
N GLN A 83 -23.80 -40.40 5.48
CA GLN A 83 -24.37 -41.75 5.72
C GLN A 83 -23.35 -42.79 6.26
N ASP A 84 -23.67 -43.30 7.46
CA ASP A 84 -23.56 -44.63 8.07
C ASP A 84 -22.45 -45.68 7.79
N HIS A 85 -21.75 -46.00 8.89
CA HIS A 85 -21.37 -47.29 9.52
C HIS A 85 -20.68 -48.45 8.75
N SER A 86 -19.53 -48.91 9.28
CA SER A 86 -19.37 -50.26 9.90
C SER A 86 -18.01 -50.44 10.60
N TYR A 87 -18.00 -51.26 11.66
CA TYR A 87 -16.90 -51.54 12.59
C TYR A 87 -15.89 -52.60 12.10
N SER A 88 -14.61 -52.45 12.47
CA SER A 88 -13.70 -53.55 12.86
C SER A 88 -12.47 -53.01 13.60
N HIS A 89 -12.19 -53.56 14.78
CA HIS A 89 -11.03 -53.28 15.63
C HIS A 89 -9.71 -53.80 15.03
N HIS A 90 -8.60 -53.11 15.30
CA HIS A 90 -7.37 -53.68 15.87
C HIS A 90 -6.42 -52.57 16.37
N ASP A 91 -5.97 -52.73 17.60
CA ASP A 91 -4.99 -51.91 18.31
C ASP A 91 -3.62 -51.88 17.62
N HIS A 92 -2.97 -50.71 17.62
CA HIS A 92 -1.59 -50.51 18.12
C HIS A 92 -1.25 -49.02 18.03
N HIS A 93 -1.05 -48.39 19.19
CA HIS A 93 -0.51 -47.04 19.31
C HIS A 93 1.01 -47.07 19.17
N GLU A 94 1.55 -46.42 18.15
CA GLU A 94 2.90 -45.86 18.16
C GLU A 94 2.83 -44.39 17.71
N HIS A 95 3.12 -43.49 18.65
CA HIS A 95 3.28 -42.07 18.38
C HIS A 95 4.67 -41.83 17.81
N SER A 96 4.77 -41.65 16.49
CA SER A 96 5.94 -41.06 15.86
C SER A 96 5.71 -39.55 15.72
N HIS A 97 6.36 -38.78 16.60
CA HIS A 97 6.51 -37.33 16.43
C HIS A 97 7.54 -37.07 15.33
N HIS A 98 7.07 -36.98 14.09
CA HIS A 98 7.78 -36.26 13.04
C HIS A 98 7.18 -34.86 12.93
N ASP A 99 7.55 -33.97 13.86
CA ASP A 99 7.44 -32.53 13.63
C ASP A 99 8.55 -32.13 12.64
N HIS A 100 8.34 -32.49 11.37
CA HIS A 100 8.99 -31.79 10.27
C HIS A 100 8.25 -30.45 10.13
N HIS A 101 8.66 -29.47 10.92
CA HIS A 101 8.39 -28.08 10.57
C HIS A 101 9.21 -27.77 9.31
N SER A 102 8.66 -28.10 8.14
CA SER A 102 9.10 -27.52 6.89
C SER A 102 8.79 -26.03 6.98
N HIS A 103 9.76 -25.25 7.43
CA HIS A 103 9.71 -23.81 7.27
C HIS A 103 9.75 -23.55 5.76
N ASP A 104 8.57 -23.32 5.20
CA ASP A 104 8.35 -23.04 3.80
C ASP A 104 8.92 -21.65 3.49
N HIS A 105 10.25 -21.61 3.33
CA HIS A 105 10.99 -20.40 3.00
C HIS A 105 10.90 -20.21 1.49
N HIS A 106 10.06 -19.27 1.06
CA HIS A 106 9.96 -18.89 -0.35
C HIS A 106 11.34 -18.46 -0.87
N GLN A 107 11.88 -19.21 -1.85
CA GLN A 107 13.14 -18.87 -2.51
C GLN A 107 12.90 -17.87 -3.65
N PRO A 108 13.83 -16.94 -3.93
CA PRO A 108 13.69 -16.02 -5.05
C PRO A 108 13.71 -16.76 -6.40
N GLU A 109 12.92 -16.29 -7.36
CA GLU A 109 13.06 -16.73 -8.75
C GLU A 109 14.32 -16.13 -9.37
N THR A 110 15.04 -16.92 -10.17
CA THR A 110 16.18 -16.44 -10.96
C THR A 110 15.74 -16.16 -12.39
N MET A 111 15.86 -14.91 -12.85
CA MET A 111 15.48 -14.49 -14.19
C MET A 111 16.54 -14.89 -15.23
N ALA A 112 16.21 -14.78 -16.52
CA ALA A 112 17.05 -15.22 -17.64
C ALA A 112 18.47 -14.60 -17.68
N LYS A 113 18.69 -13.46 -17.02
CA LYS A 113 20.00 -12.79 -16.91
C LYS A 113 20.72 -13.04 -15.59
N GLY A 114 20.17 -13.87 -14.71
CA GLY A 114 20.69 -14.11 -13.35
C GLY A 114 20.16 -13.14 -12.30
N ASP A 115 19.24 -12.24 -12.66
CA ASP A 115 18.60 -11.32 -11.71
C ASP A 115 17.68 -12.08 -10.75
N LEU A 116 17.60 -11.66 -9.49
CA LEU A 116 16.76 -12.28 -8.47
C LEU A 116 15.43 -11.54 -8.31
N HIS A 117 14.33 -12.28 -8.22
CA HIS A 117 13.00 -11.71 -8.02
C HIS A 117 12.30 -12.33 -6.78
N TYR A 118 12.04 -11.50 -5.77
CA TYR A 118 11.42 -11.92 -4.51
C TYR A 118 9.90 -11.67 -4.46
N GLY A 119 9.34 -10.87 -5.36
CA GLY A 119 7.91 -10.53 -5.40
C GLY A 119 7.06 -11.38 -6.36
N LYS A 120 7.47 -12.60 -6.68
CA LYS A 120 6.71 -13.51 -7.58
C LYS A 120 5.82 -14.51 -6.83
N GLY A 121 5.93 -14.56 -5.51
CA GLY A 121 5.03 -15.34 -4.66
C GLY A 121 3.63 -14.75 -4.61
N GLU A 122 2.68 -15.52 -4.06
CA GLU A 122 1.27 -15.13 -4.00
C GLU A 122 1.02 -13.79 -3.28
N ALA A 123 1.85 -13.44 -2.29
CA ALA A 123 1.75 -12.18 -1.56
C ALA A 123 2.48 -11.03 -2.28
N GLU A 124 3.17 -11.30 -3.39
CA GLU A 124 3.98 -10.35 -4.18
C GLU A 124 5.07 -9.60 -3.39
N VAL A 125 5.30 -9.98 -2.12
CA VAL A 125 6.29 -9.43 -1.20
C VAL A 125 6.95 -10.56 -0.43
N HIS A 126 8.23 -10.34 -0.06
CA HIS A 126 8.98 -11.27 0.75
C HIS A 126 9.38 -10.63 2.08
N VAL A 127 9.02 -11.28 3.19
CA VAL A 127 9.47 -10.92 4.54
C VAL A 127 10.18 -12.12 5.14
N ALA A 128 11.43 -11.90 5.57
CA ALA A 128 12.24 -12.96 6.15
C ALA A 128 11.52 -13.58 7.37
N GLY A 129 11.37 -14.91 7.35
CA GLY A 129 10.75 -15.66 8.44
C GLY A 129 9.21 -15.68 8.45
N VAL A 130 8.54 -15.13 7.42
CA VAL A 130 7.08 -15.14 7.30
C VAL A 130 6.67 -15.82 6.00
N SER A 131 5.71 -16.75 6.06
CA SER A 131 5.20 -17.43 4.86
C SER A 131 4.30 -16.52 4.02
N GLN A 132 4.16 -16.81 2.72
CA GLN A 132 3.28 -16.05 1.81
C GLN A 132 1.82 -16.04 2.29
N ARG A 133 1.31 -17.18 2.76
CA ARG A 133 -0.05 -17.29 3.29
C ARG A 133 -0.28 -16.42 4.53
N GLN A 134 0.71 -16.37 5.44
CA GLN A 134 0.64 -15.49 6.61
C GLN A 134 0.65 -14.01 6.19
N LEU A 135 1.48 -13.64 5.21
CA LEU A 135 1.52 -12.28 4.66
C LEU A 135 0.17 -11.87 4.06
N LEU A 136 -0.43 -12.73 3.23
CA LEU A 136 -1.75 -12.50 2.64
C LEU A 136 -2.83 -12.33 3.70
N THR A 137 -2.86 -13.21 4.71
CA THR A 137 -3.86 -13.13 5.79
C THR A 137 -3.74 -11.79 6.54
N LEU A 138 -2.52 -11.39 6.88
CA LEU A 138 -2.26 -10.11 7.55
C LEU A 138 -2.65 -8.92 6.69
N GLU A 139 -2.34 -8.95 5.39
CA GLU A 139 -2.69 -7.90 4.45
C GLU A 139 -4.21 -7.76 4.31
N MET A 140 -4.92 -8.88 4.13
CA MET A 140 -6.39 -8.91 4.03
C MET A 140 -7.06 -8.34 5.27
N ASP A 141 -6.57 -8.68 6.47
CA ASP A 141 -7.13 -8.16 7.72
C ASP A 141 -6.92 -6.64 7.84
N ILE A 142 -5.72 -6.16 7.54
CA ILE A 142 -5.36 -4.73 7.64
C ILE A 142 -6.14 -3.91 6.60
N LEU A 143 -6.07 -4.29 5.32
CA LEU A 143 -6.72 -3.55 4.24
C LEU A 143 -8.24 -3.67 4.32
N GLY A 144 -8.76 -4.83 4.73
CA GLY A 144 -10.19 -5.04 4.93
C GLY A 144 -10.77 -4.14 6.03
N ASN A 145 -10.04 -3.90 7.12
CA ASN A 145 -10.46 -2.95 8.14
C ASN A 145 -10.37 -1.50 7.66
N ASN A 146 -9.28 -1.15 6.96
CA ASN A 146 -9.11 0.17 6.37
C ASN A 146 -10.26 0.52 5.41
N ASN A 147 -10.63 -0.39 4.52
CA ASN A 147 -11.66 -0.15 3.50
C ASN A 147 -13.05 0.12 4.09
N LYS A 148 -13.41 -0.53 5.21
CA LYS A 148 -14.67 -0.23 5.91
C LYS A 148 -14.72 1.21 6.42
N LEU A 149 -13.57 1.72 6.86
CA LEU A 149 -13.47 3.07 7.38
C LEU A 149 -13.35 4.10 6.26
N ALA A 150 -12.68 3.74 5.15
CA ALA A 150 -12.64 4.55 3.94
C ALA A 150 -14.04 4.77 3.35
N GLU A 151 -14.89 3.73 3.34
CA GLU A 151 -16.30 3.85 2.97
C GLU A 151 -17.03 4.87 3.85
N HIS A 152 -16.86 4.77 5.17
CA HIS A 152 -17.48 5.70 6.11
C HIS A 152 -16.98 7.15 5.93
N ASN A 153 -15.69 7.34 5.63
CA ASN A 153 -15.16 8.64 5.26
C ASN A 153 -15.82 9.18 3.99
N ARG A 154 -15.95 8.33 2.96
CA ARG A 154 -16.60 8.69 1.70
C ARG A 154 -18.05 9.12 1.91
N GLU A 155 -18.81 8.41 2.75
CA GLU A 155 -20.18 8.80 3.14
C GLU A 155 -20.22 10.22 3.74
N HIS A 156 -19.28 10.58 4.61
CA HIS A 156 -19.18 11.94 5.15
C HIS A 156 -18.85 12.98 4.08
N PHE A 157 -17.88 12.69 3.21
CA PHE A 157 -17.46 13.60 2.16
C PHE A 157 -18.57 13.87 1.14
N GLU A 158 -19.30 12.82 0.75
CA GLU A 158 -20.43 12.92 -0.18
C GLU A 158 -21.62 13.65 0.45
N ALA A 159 -21.94 13.37 1.73
CA ALA A 159 -22.98 14.08 2.45
C ALA A 159 -22.72 15.59 2.52
N ASN A 160 -21.45 16.00 2.63
CA ASN A 160 -21.01 17.38 2.64
C ASN A 160 -20.70 17.95 1.25
N LYS A 161 -20.88 17.17 0.18
CA LYS A 161 -20.60 17.55 -1.23
C LYS A 161 -19.18 18.06 -1.44
N GLN A 162 -18.21 17.35 -0.88
CA GLN A 162 -16.80 17.69 -0.98
C GLN A 162 -16.12 16.86 -2.07
N LEU A 163 -15.35 17.51 -2.93
CA LEU A 163 -14.39 16.80 -3.78
C LEU A 163 -13.12 16.56 -2.97
N VAL A 164 -12.88 15.29 -2.62
CA VAL A 164 -11.71 14.89 -1.84
C VAL A 164 -10.64 14.30 -2.75
N LEU A 165 -9.43 14.86 -2.71
CA LEU A 165 -8.33 14.42 -3.56
C LEU A 165 -7.14 13.95 -2.72
N ASN A 166 -6.63 12.76 -3.02
CA ASN A 166 -5.43 12.22 -2.41
C ASN A 166 -4.21 12.48 -3.31
N LEU A 167 -3.36 13.41 -2.90
CA LEU A 167 -2.13 13.79 -3.61
C LEU A 167 -0.98 12.88 -3.17
N VAL A 168 -0.51 12.03 -4.08
CA VAL A 168 0.53 11.02 -3.84
C VAL A 168 1.72 11.23 -4.76
N SER A 169 2.94 11.05 -4.26
CA SER A 169 4.18 11.30 -5.04
C SER A 169 5.39 10.69 -4.37
N SER A 170 6.55 10.71 -5.05
CA SER A 170 7.84 10.57 -4.37
C SER A 170 8.14 11.78 -3.45
N PRO A 171 9.06 11.68 -2.49
CA PRO A 171 9.58 12.85 -1.79
C PRO A 171 10.16 13.88 -2.77
N GLY A 172 9.85 15.15 -2.56
CA GLY A 172 10.40 16.25 -3.37
C GLY A 172 9.78 16.42 -4.77
N SER A 173 8.72 15.70 -5.14
CA SER A 173 8.02 15.91 -6.43
C SER A 173 7.29 17.26 -6.52
N GLY A 174 7.17 17.97 -5.39
CA GLY A 174 6.60 19.32 -5.31
C GLY A 174 5.13 19.39 -4.94
N LYS A 175 4.59 18.39 -4.22
CA LYS A 175 3.18 18.34 -3.77
C LYS A 175 2.76 19.61 -3.03
N THR A 176 3.47 19.95 -1.96
CA THR A 176 3.13 21.13 -1.16
C THR A 176 3.17 22.42 -1.97
N THR A 177 4.14 22.59 -2.87
CA THR A 177 4.19 23.78 -3.74
C THR A 177 3.01 23.81 -4.71
N LEU A 178 2.70 22.68 -5.36
CA LEU A 178 1.52 22.57 -6.20
C LEU A 178 0.24 22.90 -5.42
N LEU A 179 0.12 22.36 -4.20
CA LEU A 179 -1.04 22.56 -3.35
C LEU A 179 -1.14 24.02 -2.89
N THR A 180 -0.08 24.65 -2.42
CA THR A 180 -0.11 26.06 -2.01
C THR A 180 -0.53 26.99 -3.16
N GLU A 181 0.00 26.78 -4.37
CA GLU A 181 -0.41 27.57 -5.54
C GLU A 181 -1.85 27.29 -5.97
N THR A 182 -2.29 26.03 -5.87
CA THR A 182 -3.68 25.64 -6.12
C THR A 182 -4.63 26.37 -5.16
N LEU A 183 -4.31 26.36 -3.87
CA LEU A 183 -5.13 26.99 -2.82
C LEU A 183 -5.21 28.50 -2.97
N ILE A 184 -4.09 29.18 -3.28
CA ILE A 184 -4.07 30.63 -3.51
C ILE A 184 -5.05 31.03 -4.62
N GLN A 185 -5.18 30.22 -5.67
CA GLN A 185 -6.03 30.50 -6.82
C GLN A 185 -7.49 30.06 -6.63
N LEU A 186 -7.77 29.07 -5.76
CA LEU A 186 -9.13 28.54 -5.53
C LEU A 186 -9.85 29.11 -4.30
N LYS A 187 -9.14 29.47 -3.22
CA LYS A 187 -9.75 29.77 -1.91
C LYS A 187 -10.79 30.90 -1.90
N GLN A 188 -10.75 31.79 -2.90
CA GLN A 188 -11.72 32.89 -3.03
C GLN A 188 -13.03 32.47 -3.70
N GLN A 189 -13.02 31.34 -4.41
CA GLN A 189 -14.18 30.84 -5.16
C GLN A 189 -14.85 29.66 -4.46
N PHE A 190 -14.05 28.82 -3.77
CA PHE A 190 -14.53 27.61 -3.13
C PHE A 190 -13.93 27.44 -1.73
N PRO A 191 -14.71 26.98 -0.74
CA PRO A 191 -14.17 26.49 0.52
C PRO A 191 -13.11 25.41 0.27
N CYS A 192 -11.97 25.52 0.95
CA CYS A 192 -10.86 24.59 0.85
C CYS A 192 -10.39 24.20 2.25
N ALA A 193 -9.97 22.94 2.43
CA ALA A 193 -9.24 22.48 3.60
C ALA A 193 -8.19 21.45 3.21
N VAL A 194 -7.22 21.23 4.09
CA VAL A 194 -6.14 20.25 3.87
C VAL A 194 -5.93 19.34 5.07
N ILE A 195 -5.74 18.05 4.78
CA ILE A 195 -5.11 17.09 5.69
C ILE A 195 -3.71 16.84 5.15
N GLU A 196 -2.69 17.24 5.90
CA GLU A 196 -1.29 17.09 5.52
C GLU A 196 -0.72 15.90 6.29
N GLY A 197 -0.11 14.95 5.58
CA GLY A 197 0.52 13.78 6.16
C GLY A 197 2.01 13.72 5.89
N ASP A 198 2.81 13.72 6.95
CA ASP A 198 4.25 13.48 6.89
C ASP A 198 4.69 12.52 8.01
N GLN A 199 5.93 12.04 7.96
CA GLN A 199 6.50 11.26 9.05
C GLN A 199 6.70 12.10 10.30
N GLN A 200 7.20 13.32 10.12
CA GLN A 200 7.62 14.23 11.19
C GLN A 200 7.46 15.69 10.78
N THR A 201 7.59 16.59 11.76
CA THR A 201 7.54 18.05 11.61
C THR A 201 6.14 18.59 11.29
N SER A 202 6.02 19.90 11.07
CA SER A 202 4.77 20.55 10.63
C SER A 202 5.02 21.47 9.45
N ASN A 203 6.18 21.37 8.80
CA ASN A 203 6.68 22.40 7.89
C ASN A 203 5.75 22.62 6.71
N ASP A 204 5.24 21.53 6.12
CA ASP A 204 4.35 21.61 4.97
C ASP A 204 2.96 22.10 5.38
N ALA A 205 2.42 21.63 6.52
CA ALA A 205 1.18 22.19 7.06
C ALA A 205 1.29 23.69 7.43
N ASP A 206 2.43 24.14 7.92
CA ASP A 206 2.69 25.57 8.22
C ASP A 206 2.72 26.41 6.93
N ARG A 207 3.34 25.89 5.86
CA ARG A 207 3.31 26.53 4.54
C ARG A 207 1.90 26.59 3.96
N ILE A 208 1.10 25.53 4.14
CA ILE A 208 -0.30 25.52 3.71
C ILE A 208 -1.12 26.52 4.53
N ARG A 209 -0.98 26.55 5.85
CA ARG A 209 -1.67 27.53 6.72
C ARG A 209 -1.33 28.98 6.38
N ALA A 210 -0.12 29.25 5.87
CA ALA A 210 0.26 30.58 5.38
C ALA A 210 -0.56 31.04 4.16
N THR A 211 -1.24 30.13 3.46
CA THR A 211 -2.25 30.46 2.44
C THR A 211 -3.61 30.85 3.03
N GLU A 212 -3.75 30.87 4.36
CA GLU A 212 -4.99 31.12 5.12
C GLU A 212 -6.05 30.01 4.97
N VAL A 213 -5.71 28.89 4.32
CA VAL A 213 -6.56 27.70 4.26
C VAL A 213 -6.35 26.84 5.51
N PRO A 214 -7.42 26.34 6.16
CA PRO A 214 -7.29 25.47 7.32
C PRO A 214 -6.59 24.16 6.94
N ALA A 215 -5.60 23.76 7.75
CA ALA A 215 -4.87 22.51 7.55
C ALA A 215 -4.55 21.80 8.86
N ILE A 216 -4.79 20.48 8.90
CA ILE A 216 -4.42 19.59 10.00
C ILE A 216 -3.19 18.79 9.60
N GLN A 217 -2.15 18.85 10.44
CA GLN A 217 -0.95 18.03 10.34
C GLN A 217 -1.24 16.66 10.95
N VAL A 218 -0.89 15.59 10.22
CA VAL A 218 -0.90 14.21 10.69
C VAL A 218 0.53 13.69 10.62
N ASN A 219 1.16 13.57 11.79
CA ASN A 219 2.49 12.97 11.91
C ASN A 219 2.35 11.45 12.07
N THR A 220 2.70 10.73 11.01
CA THR A 220 2.59 9.26 10.92
C THR A 220 3.71 8.52 11.66
N GLY A 221 4.72 9.26 12.16
CA GLY A 221 5.86 8.68 12.85
C GLY A 221 6.77 7.93 11.88
N LYS A 222 6.61 6.61 11.82
CA LYS A 222 7.31 5.72 10.85
C LYS A 222 6.37 5.21 9.76
N GLY A 223 5.10 5.58 9.83
CA GLY A 223 4.16 5.33 8.75
C GLY A 223 4.71 5.85 7.44
N CYS A 224 4.46 5.11 6.38
CA CYS A 224 4.90 5.45 5.02
C CYS A 224 3.72 5.93 4.15
N HIS A 225 2.54 6.10 4.76
CA HIS A 225 1.27 6.48 4.18
C HIS A 225 0.32 6.97 5.30
N LEU A 226 -0.71 7.71 4.91
CA LEU A 226 -1.93 7.88 5.70
C LEU A 226 -2.87 6.69 5.52
N ASP A 227 -3.61 6.33 6.57
CA ASP A 227 -4.72 5.38 6.50
C ASP A 227 -6.08 6.09 6.71
N ALA A 228 -7.18 5.36 6.50
CA ALA A 228 -8.53 5.93 6.61
C ALA A 228 -8.86 6.45 8.02
N GLN A 229 -8.29 5.86 9.09
CA GLN A 229 -8.54 6.31 10.47
C GLN A 229 -7.87 7.65 10.73
N MET A 230 -6.63 7.81 10.29
CA MET A 230 -5.90 9.07 10.39
C MET A 230 -6.67 10.20 9.68
N VAL A 231 -7.20 9.92 8.49
CA VAL A 231 -8.01 10.88 7.73
C VAL A 231 -9.34 11.17 8.42
N HIS A 232 -10.01 10.14 8.96
CA HIS A 232 -11.26 10.27 9.70
C HIS A 232 -11.11 11.25 10.88
N ASP A 233 -10.11 11.02 11.72
CA ASP A 233 -9.87 11.83 12.91
C ASP A 233 -9.52 13.28 12.54
N ALA A 234 -8.66 13.47 11.54
CA ALA A 234 -8.26 14.80 11.05
C ALA A 234 -9.44 15.55 10.42
N TYR A 235 -10.30 14.86 9.67
CA TYR A 235 -11.49 15.45 9.06
C TYR A 235 -12.48 15.98 10.10
N HIS A 236 -12.77 15.19 11.13
CA HIS A 236 -13.66 15.63 12.21
C HIS A 236 -13.05 16.76 13.06
N GLN A 237 -11.72 16.87 13.12
CA GLN A 237 -11.05 18.00 13.74
C GLN A 237 -11.11 19.29 12.89
N LEU A 238 -11.05 19.18 11.55
CA LEU A 238 -11.23 20.33 10.64
C LEU A 238 -12.63 20.96 10.76
N ALA A 239 -13.65 20.13 11.05
CA ALA A 239 -15.05 20.54 11.17
C ALA A 239 -15.60 21.29 9.94
N MET A 240 -15.12 20.93 8.74
CA MET A 240 -15.58 21.50 7.48
C MET A 240 -16.89 20.83 7.02
N ASN A 241 -18.03 21.50 7.22
CA ASN A 241 -19.37 20.98 6.90
C ASN A 241 -20.01 21.69 5.69
N GLU A 242 -19.17 22.19 4.77
CA GLU A 242 -19.63 22.94 3.59
C GLU A 242 -19.09 22.30 2.29
N PRO A 243 -19.81 22.44 1.16
CA PRO A 243 -19.35 22.00 -0.15
C PRO A 243 -18.04 22.70 -0.56
N GLY A 244 -17.12 21.95 -1.15
CA GLY A 244 -15.82 22.50 -1.55
C GLY A 244 -14.77 21.44 -1.80
N PHE A 245 -13.51 21.80 -1.60
CA PHE A 245 -12.38 20.88 -1.79
C PHE A 245 -11.75 20.48 -0.45
N LEU A 246 -11.49 19.18 -0.31
CA LEU A 246 -10.60 18.65 0.72
C LEU A 246 -9.40 18.02 0.02
N PHE A 247 -8.21 18.57 0.24
CA PHE A 247 -6.98 17.97 -0.26
C PHE A 247 -6.33 17.15 0.85
N ILE A 248 -5.95 15.92 0.53
CA ILE A 248 -5.13 15.07 1.38
C ILE A 248 -3.74 15.04 0.74
N GLU A 249 -2.77 15.72 1.33
CA GLU A 249 -1.38 15.59 0.94
C GLU A 249 -0.78 14.39 1.67
N ASN A 250 -0.55 13.29 0.95
CA ASN A 250 -0.05 12.05 1.56
C ASN A 250 1.47 12.10 1.77
N VAL A 251 1.97 11.16 2.56
CA VAL A 251 3.42 10.97 2.76
C VAL A 251 4.10 10.76 1.40
N GLY A 252 5.29 11.34 1.21
CA GLY A 252 6.09 11.15 0.00
C GLY A 252 6.51 9.69 -0.20
N ASN A 253 5.67 8.90 -0.88
CA ASN A 253 5.90 7.51 -1.20
C ASN A 253 5.02 7.05 -2.38
N LEU A 254 5.60 6.32 -3.34
CA LEU A 254 4.88 5.72 -4.48
C LEU A 254 4.55 4.23 -4.28
N VAL A 255 4.82 3.66 -3.11
CA VAL A 255 4.59 2.24 -2.83
C VAL A 255 3.41 2.08 -1.88
N CYS A 256 3.57 2.44 -0.60
CA CYS A 256 2.55 2.17 0.41
C CYS A 256 1.18 2.81 0.11
N PRO A 257 1.08 4.11 -0.27
CA PRO A 257 -0.22 4.75 -0.42
C PRO A 257 -1.07 4.20 -1.59
N ALA A 258 -0.51 3.34 -2.45
CA ALA A 258 -1.24 2.73 -3.54
C ALA A 258 -2.32 1.75 -3.04
N SER A 259 -2.07 1.05 -1.93
CA SER A 259 -2.97 0.00 -1.41
C SER A 259 -3.99 0.51 -0.39
N PHE A 260 -3.90 1.78 0.03
CA PHE A 260 -4.75 2.35 1.07
C PHE A 260 -5.75 3.34 0.46
N ASP A 261 -7.02 2.95 0.51
CA ASP A 261 -8.16 3.83 0.25
C ASP A 261 -8.41 4.70 1.49
N LEU A 262 -8.62 6.01 1.30
CA LEU A 262 -8.91 6.96 2.37
C LEU A 262 -10.37 7.46 2.32
N GLY A 263 -11.14 7.01 1.33
CA GLY A 263 -12.45 7.52 0.96
C GLY A 263 -12.39 8.65 -0.06
N GLU A 264 -11.22 8.94 -0.64
CA GLU A 264 -11.07 10.01 -1.62
C GLU A 264 -11.91 9.78 -2.89
N ALA A 265 -12.28 10.87 -3.54
CA ALA A 265 -12.95 10.83 -4.84
C ALA A 265 -11.98 10.51 -5.98
N CYS A 266 -10.74 11.02 -5.88
CA CYS A 266 -9.71 10.84 -6.89
C CYS A 266 -8.33 10.72 -6.25
N LYS A 267 -7.53 9.77 -6.74
CA LYS A 267 -6.10 9.68 -6.39
C LYS A 267 -5.27 10.32 -7.51
N VAL A 268 -4.47 11.33 -7.14
CA VAL A 268 -3.67 12.14 -8.08
C VAL A 268 -2.19 11.86 -7.87
N ALA A 269 -1.58 11.16 -8.83
CA ALA A 269 -0.15 10.86 -8.80
C ALA A 269 0.65 12.04 -9.36
N ILE A 270 1.56 12.60 -8.56
CA ILE A 270 2.43 13.70 -8.97
C ILE A 270 3.84 13.13 -9.21
N LEU A 271 4.33 13.30 -10.44
CA LEU A 271 5.64 12.87 -10.87
C LEU A 271 6.44 14.09 -11.31
N SER A 272 7.65 14.29 -10.80
CA SER A 272 8.54 15.34 -11.28
C SER A 272 9.39 14.87 -12.45
N VAL A 273 9.68 15.77 -13.40
CA VAL A 273 10.61 15.51 -14.51
C VAL A 273 12.02 15.12 -14.06
N THR A 274 12.38 15.35 -12.80
CA THR A 274 13.69 14.97 -12.23
C THR A 274 13.75 13.51 -11.77
N GLU A 275 12.65 12.77 -11.85
CA GLU A 275 12.56 11.40 -11.32
C GLU A 275 12.83 10.32 -12.38
N GLY A 276 12.82 10.68 -13.66
CA GLY A 276 13.00 9.77 -14.80
C GLY A 276 11.69 9.17 -15.32
N GLU A 277 11.67 8.84 -16.61
CA GLU A 277 10.50 8.45 -17.39
C GLU A 277 9.95 7.04 -17.10
N ASP A 278 10.74 6.16 -16.49
CA ASP A 278 10.37 4.76 -16.25
C ASP A 278 9.61 4.53 -14.92
N LYS A 279 9.37 5.61 -14.16
CA LYS A 279 8.69 5.56 -12.86
C LYS A 279 7.32 4.86 -12.89
N PRO A 280 6.46 5.06 -13.90
CA PRO A 280 5.19 4.36 -13.94
C PRO A 280 5.31 2.82 -14.00
N LEU A 281 6.30 2.31 -14.72
CA LEU A 281 6.55 0.86 -14.80
C LEU A 281 7.22 0.32 -13.54
N LYS A 282 7.98 1.15 -12.81
CA LYS A 282 8.61 0.77 -11.54
C LYS A 282 7.65 0.74 -10.36
N TYR A 283 6.58 1.55 -10.41
CA TYR A 283 5.58 1.64 -9.35
C TYR A 283 4.16 1.38 -9.88
N PRO A 284 3.91 0.25 -10.55
CA PRO A 284 2.70 0.04 -11.33
C PRO A 284 1.43 0.17 -10.50
N ASN A 285 1.40 -0.32 -9.25
CA ASN A 285 0.21 -0.25 -8.40
C ASN A 285 -0.25 1.20 -8.15
N MET A 286 0.69 2.13 -7.98
CA MET A 286 0.36 3.55 -7.79
C MET A 286 -0.30 4.17 -9.01
N PHE A 287 0.27 3.93 -10.19
CA PHE A 287 -0.26 4.50 -11.43
C PHE A 287 -1.49 3.75 -11.94
N ALA A 288 -1.70 2.50 -11.55
CA ALA A 288 -2.93 1.75 -11.74
C ALA A 288 -4.08 2.35 -10.92
N ALA A 289 -3.81 2.74 -9.66
CA ALA A 289 -4.79 3.31 -8.74
C ALA A 289 -5.09 4.81 -8.98
N ALA A 290 -4.25 5.53 -9.73
CA ALA A 290 -4.42 6.97 -9.96
C ALA A 290 -5.33 7.27 -11.15
N ASP A 291 -6.27 8.20 -10.98
CA ASP A 291 -7.14 8.70 -12.06
C ASP A 291 -6.41 9.72 -12.95
N LEU A 292 -5.50 10.48 -12.33
CA LEU A 292 -4.76 11.57 -12.94
C LEU A 292 -3.28 11.48 -12.56
N MET A 293 -2.42 11.66 -13.56
CA MET A 293 -1.00 11.89 -13.37
C MET A 293 -0.66 13.35 -13.70
N LEU A 294 -0.03 14.04 -12.75
CA LEU A 294 0.56 15.36 -12.94
C LEU A 294 2.07 15.22 -13.18
N ILE A 295 2.55 15.69 -14.33
CA ILE A 295 3.99 15.80 -14.61
C ILE A 295 4.43 17.21 -14.21
N ASN A 296 5.04 17.35 -13.04
CA ASN A 296 5.44 18.62 -12.43
C ASN A 296 6.90 18.99 -12.74
N LYS A 297 7.21 20.28 -12.53
CA LYS A 297 8.52 20.92 -12.75
C LYS A 297 8.96 20.92 -14.21
N VAL A 298 8.04 21.07 -15.15
CA VAL A 298 8.38 21.16 -16.59
C VAL A 298 9.29 22.35 -16.94
N ASP A 299 9.38 23.35 -16.06
CA ASP A 299 10.38 24.42 -16.14
C ASP A 299 11.83 23.91 -16.10
N LEU A 300 12.05 22.68 -15.62
CA LEU A 300 13.37 22.06 -15.55
C LEU A 300 13.76 21.25 -16.79
N LEU A 301 12.87 21.07 -17.77
CA LEU A 301 13.16 20.31 -18.99
C LEU A 301 14.43 20.74 -19.74
N PRO A 302 14.85 22.02 -19.77
CA PRO A 302 16.13 22.41 -20.38
C PRO A 302 17.38 21.86 -19.66
N TYR A 303 17.23 21.32 -18.46
CA TYR A 303 18.34 20.91 -17.58
C TYR A 303 18.37 19.41 -17.27
N VAL A 304 17.35 18.65 -17.70
CA VAL A 304 17.25 17.20 -17.45
C VAL A 304 17.02 16.46 -18.77
N ASP A 305 17.60 15.27 -18.87
CA ASP A 305 17.43 14.39 -20.02
C ASP A 305 16.29 13.41 -19.71
N ILE A 306 15.07 13.81 -20.07
CA ILE A 306 13.85 13.01 -19.89
C ILE A 306 12.97 13.12 -21.12
N ASN A 307 12.43 11.98 -21.55
CA ASN A 307 11.39 11.95 -22.57
C ASN A 307 10.01 11.86 -21.91
N ILE A 308 9.27 12.97 -21.93
CA ILE A 308 7.92 13.02 -21.37
C ILE A 308 6.97 12.06 -22.08
N GLU A 309 7.09 11.90 -23.39
CA GLU A 309 6.17 11.03 -24.15
C GLU A 309 6.38 9.56 -23.80
N ASP A 310 7.64 9.15 -23.54
CA ASP A 310 7.93 7.79 -23.04
C ASP A 310 7.40 7.58 -21.62
N CYS A 311 7.44 8.62 -20.78
CA CYS A 311 6.82 8.60 -19.45
C CYS A 311 5.30 8.41 -19.53
N ILE A 312 4.64 9.17 -20.40
CA ILE A 312 3.19 9.07 -20.64
C ILE A 312 2.83 7.71 -21.21
N ALA A 313 3.59 7.21 -22.19
CA ALA A 313 3.40 5.89 -22.76
C ALA A 313 3.57 4.80 -21.70
N SER A 314 4.53 4.95 -20.79
CA SER A 314 4.76 4.06 -19.66
C SER A 314 3.58 4.05 -18.68
N ALA A 315 3.05 5.23 -18.33
CA ALA A 315 1.85 5.33 -17.50
C ALA A 315 0.64 4.67 -18.15
N ARG A 316 0.43 4.88 -19.46
CA ARG A 316 -0.67 4.28 -20.21
C ARG A 316 -0.58 2.77 -20.41
N LYS A 317 0.63 2.19 -20.36
CA LYS A 317 0.80 0.73 -20.32
C LYS A 317 0.26 0.12 -19.02
N VAL A 318 0.33 0.87 -17.92
CA VAL A 318 -0.15 0.46 -16.61
C VAL A 318 -1.64 0.77 -16.45
N ASN A 319 -2.04 1.99 -16.80
CA ASN A 319 -3.43 2.46 -16.74
C ASN A 319 -3.81 3.13 -18.08
N PRO A 320 -4.48 2.43 -19.00
CA PRO A 320 -4.83 2.96 -20.32
C PRO A 320 -5.73 4.21 -20.29
N THR A 321 -6.47 4.43 -19.20
CA THR A 321 -7.41 5.54 -19.05
C THR A 321 -6.85 6.73 -18.26
N ILE A 322 -5.62 6.64 -17.75
CA ILE A 322 -5.04 7.70 -16.92
C ILE A 322 -4.98 9.02 -17.68
N GLN A 323 -5.51 10.07 -17.05
CA GLN A 323 -5.38 11.43 -17.57
C GLN A 323 -3.99 11.97 -17.25
N VAL A 324 -3.46 12.86 -18.09
CA VAL A 324 -2.14 13.46 -17.85
C VAL A 324 -2.17 14.96 -18.07
N ILE A 325 -1.68 15.71 -17.08
CA ILE A 325 -1.47 17.15 -17.18
C ILE A 325 0.01 17.45 -16.92
N LYS A 326 0.60 18.28 -17.77
CA LYS A 326 1.97 18.77 -17.63
C LYS A 326 1.93 20.17 -17.04
N LEU A 327 2.67 20.43 -15.98
CA LEU A 327 2.69 21.73 -15.33
C LEU A 327 4.01 22.05 -14.63
N SER A 328 4.18 23.31 -14.28
CA SER A 328 5.14 23.76 -13.29
C SER A 328 4.41 24.57 -12.24
N ALA A 329 4.32 24.02 -11.03
CA ALA A 329 3.84 24.76 -9.88
C ALA A 329 4.72 25.98 -9.55
N LYS A 330 5.97 26.00 -10.01
CA LYS A 330 6.89 27.12 -9.76
C LYS A 330 6.64 28.31 -10.69
N THR A 331 6.37 28.06 -11.97
CA THR A 331 6.19 29.13 -12.97
C THR A 331 4.72 29.44 -13.26
N GLY A 332 3.81 28.56 -12.86
CA GLY A 332 2.39 28.62 -13.19
C GLY A 332 2.04 27.99 -14.54
N GLU A 333 3.02 27.55 -15.33
CA GLU A 333 2.77 26.87 -16.59
C GLU A 333 1.88 25.63 -16.38
N GLY A 334 0.79 25.50 -17.13
CA GLY A 334 -0.12 24.35 -17.06
C GLY A 334 -1.02 24.30 -15.82
N MET A 335 -0.92 25.25 -14.88
CA MET A 335 -1.79 25.29 -13.69
C MET A 335 -3.26 25.53 -14.05
N ASP A 336 -3.55 26.30 -15.10
CA ASP A 336 -4.93 26.51 -15.56
C ASP A 336 -5.61 25.20 -15.96
N ALA A 337 -4.89 24.28 -16.62
CA ALA A 337 -5.43 22.98 -17.01
C ALA A 337 -5.77 22.13 -15.76
N TRP A 338 -4.92 22.18 -14.74
CA TRP A 338 -5.16 21.52 -13.46
C TRP A 338 -6.37 22.11 -12.72
N LEU A 339 -6.48 23.44 -12.62
CA LEU A 339 -7.61 24.10 -11.97
C LEU A 339 -8.93 23.87 -12.69
N ASN A 340 -8.92 23.86 -14.03
CA ASN A 340 -10.10 23.56 -14.83
C ASN A 340 -10.55 22.12 -14.58
N TRP A 341 -9.62 21.17 -14.57
CA TRP A 341 -9.93 19.78 -14.25
C TRP A 341 -10.56 19.65 -12.85
N LEU A 342 -10.00 20.30 -11.83
CA LEU A 342 -10.58 20.32 -10.48
C LEU A 342 -12.02 20.85 -10.46
N THR A 343 -12.26 21.96 -11.16
CA THR A 343 -13.57 22.61 -11.22
C THR A 343 -14.59 21.72 -11.96
N GLU A 344 -14.19 21.07 -13.05
CA GLU A 344 -15.02 20.11 -13.77
C GLU A 344 -15.38 18.89 -12.89
N GLN A 345 -14.42 18.35 -12.13
CA GLN A 345 -14.68 17.24 -11.21
C GLN A 345 -15.64 17.65 -10.08
N LEU A 346 -15.48 18.86 -9.53
CA LEU A 346 -16.40 19.36 -8.49
C LEU A 346 -17.82 19.54 -9.04
N GLN A 347 -17.96 20.10 -10.24
CA GLN A 347 -19.28 20.31 -10.87
C GLN A 347 -20.04 19.01 -11.16
N GLN A 348 -19.33 17.92 -11.46
CA GLN A 348 -19.97 16.61 -11.66
C GLN A 348 -20.57 16.03 -10.37
N ARG A 349 -20.20 16.56 -9.21
CA ARG A 349 -20.64 16.11 -7.88
C ARG A 349 -21.66 17.03 -7.21
N MET A 350 -21.93 18.21 -7.79
CA MET A 350 -22.94 19.16 -7.29
C MET A 350 -24.33 18.84 -7.84
#